data_AF-A0A8C3ITD7-F1
#
_entry.id   AF-A0A8C3ITD7-F1
#
_cell.length_a   1.000
_cell.length_b   1.000
_cell.length_c   1.000
_cell.angle_alpha   90.00
_cell.angle_beta   90.00
_cell.angle_gamma   90.00
#
_symmetry.space_group_name_H-M   'P 1'
#
loop_
_entity.id
_entity.type
_entity.pdbx_description
1 polymer ?
#
loop_
_entity_poly.entity_id
_entity_poly.type
_entity_poly.pdbx_seq_one_letter_code
_entity_poly.pdbx_strand_id
1 'polypeptide(L)'
;MREKIVEPDKVGHAKGPETEDRKIIIQQIDRTIGYLVEAIEKHNLKNKLNVIITSDHGMTTVKKKPEVQEILLSNYIKFSNLVKFDILDYGGFGMITPKVGKEEELYQALKNAHPHLRVYKKEEFPEHFHYAKNEREVTLSAYQDKWNQLKLIVVFFSQRFILYVNKGDHGFDNEDMDMKTIFRAFGPDFKENYLAKPFDSIHIYPLMCKLLGINPQPNNGSLAFTEKMPKEVELPKQCNNLKFHSCFPHPALDCKTIQAGFSVR
;
A
#
# COMPACT_ATOMS: atom_id res chain seq x y z
N MET A 1 6.87 7.26 -20.83
CA MET A 1 6.00 7.98 -19.89
C MET A 1 5.40 6.95 -18.94
N ARG A 2 5.61 7.09 -17.62
CA ARG A 2 4.89 6.31 -16.62
C ARG A 2 3.78 7.22 -16.10
N GLU A 3 2.60 7.15 -16.71
CA GLU A 3 1.44 7.88 -16.20
C GLU A 3 0.82 7.02 -15.09
N LYS A 4 1.07 7.39 -13.83
CA LYS A 4 0.31 6.86 -12.70
C LYS A 4 -1.10 7.44 -12.82
N ILE A 5 -2.13 6.58 -12.87
CA ILE A 5 -3.51 7.03 -12.67
C ILE A 5 -3.60 7.48 -11.21
N VAL A 6 -3.72 8.79 -10.98
CA VAL A 6 -3.71 9.40 -9.64
C VAL A 6 -5.09 9.35 -8.98
N GLU A 7 -6.14 9.10 -9.76
CA GLU A 7 -7.50 8.95 -9.25
C GLU A 7 -7.77 7.49 -8.84
N PRO A 8 -8.63 7.25 -7.82
CA PRO A 8 -9.51 8.20 -7.14
C PRO A 8 -8.87 8.83 -5.89
N ASP A 9 -7.56 8.69 -5.71
CA ASP A 9 -6.85 9.12 -4.50
C ASP A 9 -6.93 10.63 -4.29
N LYS A 10 -6.60 11.41 -5.34
CA LYS A 10 -6.62 12.89 -5.27
C LYS A 10 -8.00 13.44 -4.85
N VAL A 11 -9.09 12.97 -5.45
CA VAL A 11 -10.44 13.39 -5.04
C VAL A 11 -10.82 12.81 -3.69
N GLY A 12 -10.37 11.59 -3.37
CA GLY A 12 -10.50 10.99 -2.04
C GLY A 12 -9.91 11.87 -0.94
N HIS A 13 -8.70 12.39 -1.12
CA HIS A 13 -8.10 13.35 -0.20
C HIS A 13 -8.89 14.66 -0.12
N ALA A 14 -9.22 15.26 -1.27
CA ALA A 14 -9.84 16.58 -1.30
C ALA A 14 -11.28 16.59 -0.74
N LYS A 15 -12.04 15.50 -0.95
CA LYS A 15 -13.49 15.44 -0.71
C LYS A 15 -13.88 14.42 0.36
N GLY A 16 -13.14 13.33 0.50
CA GLY A 16 -13.44 12.20 1.37
C GLY A 16 -13.95 10.98 0.56
N PRO A 17 -13.77 9.76 1.09
CA PRO A 17 -14.10 8.51 0.37
C PRO A 17 -15.60 8.31 0.13
N GLU A 18 -16.47 8.86 0.97
CA GLU A 18 -17.93 8.67 0.91
C GLU A 18 -18.65 9.87 0.31
N THR A 19 -18.13 10.38 -0.83
CA THR A 19 -18.68 11.56 -1.50
C THR A 19 -19.12 11.29 -2.93
N GLU A 20 -20.10 12.06 -3.41
CA GLU A 20 -20.59 11.97 -4.79
C GLU A 20 -19.50 12.34 -5.80
N ASP A 21 -18.64 13.30 -5.45
CA ASP A 21 -17.46 13.68 -6.25
C ASP A 21 -16.58 12.44 -6.54
N ARG A 22 -16.29 11.61 -5.52
CA ARG A 22 -15.50 10.38 -5.71
C ARG A 22 -16.23 9.34 -6.55
N LYS A 23 -17.56 9.22 -6.45
CA LYS A 23 -18.33 8.31 -7.32
C LYS A 23 -18.23 8.69 -8.80
N ILE A 24 -18.29 10.00 -9.11
CA ILE A 24 -18.11 10.50 -10.47
C ILE A 24 -16.72 10.12 -11.02
N ILE A 25 -15.68 10.24 -10.20
CA ILE A 25 -14.33 9.83 -10.56
C ILE A 25 -14.22 8.32 -10.75
N ILE A 26 -14.85 7.51 -9.90
CA ILE A 26 -14.88 6.04 -10.08
C ILE A 26 -15.53 5.69 -11.42
N GLN A 27 -16.61 6.36 -11.81
CA GLN A 27 -17.22 6.18 -13.14
C GLN A 27 -16.28 6.59 -14.29
N GLN A 28 -15.41 7.58 -14.09
CA GLN A 28 -14.38 7.94 -15.08
C GLN A 28 -13.33 6.83 -15.22
N ILE A 29 -12.84 6.29 -14.10
CA ILE A 29 -11.87 5.19 -14.09
C ILE A 29 -12.47 3.94 -14.75
N ASP A 30 -13.74 3.64 -14.46
CA ASP A 30 -14.47 2.54 -15.11
C ASP A 30 -14.50 2.70 -16.64
N ARG A 31 -14.77 3.91 -17.15
CA ARG A 31 -14.68 4.20 -18.59
C ARG A 31 -13.26 4.01 -19.14
N THR A 32 -12.22 4.38 -18.39
CA THR A 32 -10.83 4.14 -18.78
C THR A 32 -10.50 2.64 -18.85
N ILE A 33 -11.02 1.85 -17.92
CA ILE A 33 -10.89 0.38 -17.97
C ILE A 33 -11.66 -0.18 -19.17
N GLY A 34 -12.86 0.32 -19.45
CA GLY A 34 -13.63 -0.02 -20.66
C GLY A 34 -12.84 0.22 -21.93
N TYR A 35 -12.22 1.40 -22.06
CA TYR A 35 -11.33 1.73 -23.19
C TYR A 35 -10.15 0.76 -23.30
N LEU A 36 -9.52 0.39 -22.18
CA LEU A 36 -8.44 -0.60 -22.18
C LEU A 36 -8.93 -1.94 -22.73
N VAL A 37 -10.09 -2.42 -22.27
CA VAL A 37 -10.68 -3.69 -22.73
C VAL A 37 -11.01 -3.63 -24.23
N GLU A 38 -11.64 -2.55 -24.69
CA GLU A 38 -11.92 -2.34 -26.13
C GLU A 38 -10.64 -2.33 -26.97
N ALA A 39 -9.59 -1.65 -26.50
CA ALA A 39 -8.30 -1.62 -27.19
C ALA A 39 -7.66 -3.01 -27.28
N ILE A 40 -7.73 -3.82 -26.22
CA ILE A 40 -7.24 -5.20 -26.21
C ILE A 40 -7.95 -6.03 -27.28
N GLU A 41 -9.27 -5.89 -27.42
CA GLU A 41 -10.02 -6.60 -28.45
C GLU A 41 -9.69 -6.10 -29.86
N LYS A 42 -9.69 -4.78 -30.07
CA LYS A 42 -9.36 -4.13 -31.36
C LYS A 42 -7.98 -4.55 -31.88
N HIS A 43 -7.02 -4.77 -30.99
CA HIS A 43 -5.66 -5.18 -31.34
C HIS A 43 -5.42 -6.69 -31.30
N ASN A 44 -6.47 -7.52 -31.19
CA ASN A 44 -6.39 -8.99 -31.15
C ASN A 44 -5.49 -9.54 -30.03
N LEU A 45 -5.48 -8.87 -28.87
CA LEU A 45 -4.67 -9.23 -27.71
C LEU A 45 -5.42 -10.08 -26.67
N LYS A 46 -6.73 -10.26 -26.83
CA LYS A 46 -7.61 -10.98 -25.89
C LYS A 46 -7.07 -12.36 -25.46
N ASN A 47 -6.49 -13.12 -26.39
CA ASN A 47 -5.96 -14.46 -26.13
C ASN A 47 -4.45 -14.49 -25.84
N LYS A 48 -3.83 -13.32 -25.66
CA LYS A 48 -2.36 -13.18 -25.54
C LYS A 48 -1.93 -12.31 -24.37
N LEU A 49 -2.86 -11.58 -23.76
CA LEU A 49 -2.57 -10.60 -22.72
C LEU A 49 -3.29 -10.95 -21.43
N ASN A 50 -2.52 -11.10 -20.35
CA ASN A 50 -3.02 -11.13 -18.99
C ASN A 50 -2.98 -9.72 -18.41
N VAL A 51 -4.08 -9.30 -17.80
CA VAL A 51 -4.24 -8.00 -17.17
C VAL A 51 -4.51 -8.19 -15.68
N ILE A 52 -3.79 -7.44 -14.85
CA ILE A 52 -4.03 -7.32 -13.41
C ILE A 52 -4.33 -5.84 -13.12
N ILE A 53 -5.48 -5.58 -12.51
CA ILE A 53 -5.91 -4.28 -12.02
C ILE A 53 -5.88 -4.34 -10.49
N THR A 54 -5.14 -3.42 -9.88
CA THR A 54 -5.01 -3.33 -8.42
C THR A 54 -4.80 -1.88 -7.98
N SER A 55 -4.73 -1.65 -6.68
CA SER A 55 -4.44 -0.36 -6.05
C SER A 55 -3.31 -0.52 -5.03
N ASP A 56 -2.66 0.58 -4.68
CA ASP A 56 -1.63 0.65 -3.64
C ASP A 56 -2.24 0.66 -2.23
N HIS A 57 -3.29 1.43 -2.00
CA HIS A 57 -4.02 1.48 -0.72
C HIS A 57 -5.50 1.84 -0.91
N GLY A 58 -6.25 1.79 0.20
CA GLY A 58 -7.58 2.34 0.32
C GLY A 58 -7.60 3.81 0.77
N MET A 59 -8.69 4.25 1.38
CA MET A 59 -8.93 5.63 1.82
C MET A 59 -9.98 5.66 2.93
N THR A 60 -9.72 6.34 4.04
CA THR A 60 -10.67 6.56 5.14
C THR A 60 -11.06 8.03 5.25
N THR A 61 -12.21 8.32 5.86
CA THR A 61 -12.62 9.70 6.15
C THR A 61 -11.81 10.28 7.31
N VAL A 62 -11.38 11.53 7.15
CA VAL A 62 -10.71 12.34 8.17
C VAL A 62 -11.70 13.36 8.71
N LYS A 63 -12.05 13.24 9.99
CA LYS A 63 -12.88 14.22 10.73
C LYS A 63 -12.01 15.26 11.43
N LYS A 64 -12.49 16.49 11.58
CA LYS A 64 -11.74 17.58 12.25
C LYS A 64 -12.61 18.23 13.33
N LYS A 65 -12.04 19.17 14.09
CA LYS A 65 -12.84 20.00 14.99
C LYS A 65 -13.99 20.69 14.23
N PRO A 66 -15.19 20.80 14.82
CA PRO A 66 -15.55 20.37 16.19
C PRO A 66 -16.00 18.90 16.30
N GLU A 67 -16.05 18.13 15.21
CA GLU A 67 -16.58 16.76 15.20
C GLU A 67 -15.75 15.78 16.02
N VAL A 68 -14.44 16.02 16.10
CA VAL A 68 -13.48 15.19 16.84
C VAL A 68 -12.49 16.06 17.60
N GLN A 69 -11.94 15.49 18.68
CA GLN A 69 -10.81 16.09 19.38
C GLN A 69 -9.52 15.72 18.63
N GLU A 70 -8.63 16.69 18.47
CA GLU A 70 -7.31 16.46 17.86
C GLU A 70 -6.28 16.23 18.97
N ILE A 71 -5.42 15.23 18.81
CA ILE A 71 -4.28 14.99 19.70
C ILE A 71 -3.09 15.76 19.15
N LEU A 72 -2.69 16.83 19.84
CA LEU A 72 -1.56 17.68 19.44
C LEU A 72 -0.32 17.28 20.25
N LEU A 73 0.71 16.76 19.58
CA LEU A 73 1.95 16.35 20.26
C LEU A 73 2.65 17.51 21.01
N SER A 74 2.47 18.75 20.54
CA SER A 74 3.00 19.95 21.18
C SER A 74 2.46 20.18 22.61
N ASN A 75 1.34 19.56 22.97
CA ASN A 75 0.79 19.62 24.32
C ASN A 75 1.56 18.71 25.30
N TYR A 76 2.34 17.75 24.79
CA TYR A 76 3.06 16.76 25.57
C TYR A 76 4.57 16.96 25.54
N ILE A 77 5.11 17.46 24.42
CA ILE A 77 6.55 17.62 24.24
C ILE A 77 6.94 18.99 23.66
N LYS A 78 8.14 19.44 24.02
CA LYS A 78 8.80 20.56 23.34
C LYS A 78 9.69 20.03 22.22
N PHE A 79 9.16 20.06 20.98
CA PHE A 79 9.86 19.60 19.77
C PHE A 79 11.28 20.16 19.64
N SER A 80 11.45 21.47 19.90
CA SER A 80 12.75 22.14 19.83
C SER A 80 13.81 21.54 20.75
N ASN A 81 13.40 20.88 21.83
CA ASN A 81 14.29 20.31 22.83
C ASN A 81 14.61 18.84 22.53
N LEU A 82 13.60 18.07 22.08
CA LEU A 82 13.69 16.61 22.02
C LEU A 82 13.83 16.04 20.61
N VAL A 83 13.36 16.75 19.58
CA VAL A 83 13.20 16.21 18.23
C VAL A 83 14.29 16.77 17.30
N LYS A 84 14.94 15.88 16.55
CA LYS A 84 15.93 16.22 15.51
C LYS A 84 15.28 16.31 14.13
N PHE A 85 14.40 15.36 13.84
CA PHE A 85 13.69 15.23 12.58
C PHE A 85 12.35 14.57 12.84
N ASP A 86 11.35 14.92 12.05
CA ASP A 86 10.01 14.39 12.19
C ASP A 86 9.33 14.34 10.82
N ILE A 87 8.65 13.23 10.54
CA ILE A 87 7.68 13.11 9.45
C ILE A 87 6.33 12.98 10.14
N LEU A 88 5.67 14.11 10.19
CA LEU A 88 4.44 14.30 10.92
C LEU A 88 3.47 14.96 9.96
N ASP A 89 2.43 14.23 9.61
CA ASP A 89 1.30 14.72 8.83
C ASP A 89 0.03 14.57 9.68
N TYR A 90 -1.09 15.13 9.23
CA TYR A 90 -2.38 14.62 9.69
C TYR A 90 -2.54 13.25 9.06
N GLY A 91 -2.57 12.19 9.86
CA GLY A 91 -2.65 10.83 9.32
C GLY A 91 -2.54 9.77 10.41
N GLY A 92 -2.67 8.51 10.02
CA GLY A 92 -2.63 7.37 10.92
C GLY A 92 -1.25 7.03 11.49
N PHE A 93 -0.20 7.63 10.93
CA PHE A 93 1.19 7.26 11.19
C PHE A 93 2.09 8.49 11.26
N GLY A 94 2.97 8.52 12.27
CA GLY A 94 3.98 9.57 12.44
C GLY A 94 5.32 8.98 12.82
N MET A 95 6.40 9.56 12.29
CA MET A 95 7.78 9.15 12.58
C MET A 95 8.53 10.29 13.26
N ILE A 96 9.16 10.03 14.41
CA ILE A 96 9.89 11.05 15.17
C ILE A 96 11.30 10.57 15.48
N THR A 97 12.30 11.29 14.95
CA THR A 97 13.71 11.07 15.26
C THR A 97 14.11 11.95 16.44
N PRO A 98 14.44 11.37 17.61
CA PRO A 98 14.93 12.14 18.74
C PRO A 98 16.30 12.76 18.46
N LYS A 99 16.65 13.81 19.21
CA LYS A 99 18.05 14.26 19.33
C LYS A 99 18.89 13.20 20.04
N VAL A 100 20.19 13.24 19.82
CA VAL A 100 21.15 12.30 20.46
C VAL A 100 20.97 12.34 21.98
N GLY A 101 20.77 11.17 22.58
CA GLY A 101 20.55 11.01 24.02
C GLY A 101 19.16 11.41 24.54
N LYS A 102 18.21 11.77 23.66
CA LYS A 102 16.84 12.19 24.02
C LYS A 102 15.75 11.16 23.76
N GLU A 103 16.12 9.98 23.29
CA GLU A 103 15.20 8.91 22.91
C GLU A 103 14.30 8.46 24.06
N GLU A 104 14.88 8.07 25.20
CA GLU A 104 14.10 7.60 26.34
C GLU A 104 13.21 8.71 26.93
N GLU A 105 13.72 9.94 27.01
CA GLU A 105 12.96 11.10 27.45
C GLU A 105 11.74 11.36 26.56
N LEU A 106 11.92 11.31 25.24
CA LEU A 106 10.85 11.47 24.26
C LEU A 106 9.83 10.33 24.33
N TYR A 107 10.29 9.08 24.44
CA TYR A 107 9.43 7.92 24.54
C TYR A 107 8.54 7.96 25.78
N GLN A 108 9.13 8.21 26.96
CA GLN A 108 8.38 8.28 28.22
C GLN A 108 7.38 9.44 28.23
N ALA A 109 7.71 10.56 27.59
CA ALA A 109 6.78 11.69 27.46
C ALA A 109 5.55 11.37 26.60
N LEU A 110 5.66 10.44 25.63
CA LEU A 110 4.60 10.17 24.66
C LEU A 110 3.87 8.83 24.87
N LYS A 111 4.51 7.78 25.42
CA LYS A 111 3.97 6.41 25.52
C LYS A 111 2.56 6.32 26.10
N ASN A 112 2.26 7.17 27.09
CA ASN A 112 0.96 7.23 27.77
C ASN A 112 0.34 8.63 27.73
N ALA A 113 0.77 9.48 26.79
CA ALA A 113 0.29 10.85 26.68
C ALA A 113 -1.21 10.94 26.38
N HIS A 114 -1.76 9.98 25.64
CA HIS A 114 -3.18 9.93 25.32
C HIS A 114 -3.64 8.47 25.12
N PRO A 115 -4.85 8.09 25.58
CA PRO A 115 -5.37 6.71 25.47
C PRO A 115 -5.47 6.17 24.04
N HIS A 116 -5.46 7.05 23.05
CA HIS A 116 -5.57 6.71 21.62
C HIS A 116 -4.30 7.05 20.82
N LEU A 117 -3.20 7.38 21.51
CA LEU A 117 -1.89 7.54 20.90
C LEU A 117 -1.06 6.32 21.29
N ARG A 118 -0.74 5.47 20.32
CA ARG A 118 0.24 4.40 20.51
C ARG A 118 1.59 4.92 20.07
N VAL A 119 2.62 4.67 20.87
CA VAL A 119 4.00 5.05 20.55
C VAL A 119 4.87 3.84 20.79
N TYR A 120 5.59 3.44 19.77
CA TYR A 120 6.46 2.28 19.79
C TYR A 120 7.90 2.71 19.60
N LYS A 121 8.80 2.14 20.39
CA LYS A 121 10.20 2.05 19.97
C LYS A 121 10.29 1.14 18.76
N LYS A 122 11.35 1.31 17.99
CA LYS A 122 11.65 0.47 16.82
C LYS A 122 11.58 -1.03 17.15
N GLU A 123 12.15 -1.45 18.27
CA GLU A 123 12.20 -2.85 18.69
C GLU A 123 10.85 -3.37 19.22
N GLU A 124 9.92 -2.47 19.56
CA GLU A 124 8.60 -2.77 20.08
C GLU A 124 7.50 -2.64 19.02
N PHE A 125 7.84 -2.25 17.79
CA PHE A 125 6.86 -2.05 16.73
C PHE A 125 6.18 -3.37 16.37
N PRO A 126 4.85 -3.41 16.16
CA PRO A 126 4.15 -4.67 15.94
C PRO A 126 4.70 -5.45 14.73
N GLU A 127 5.03 -6.73 14.96
CA GLU A 127 5.70 -7.60 13.98
C GLU A 127 4.88 -7.75 12.68
N HIS A 128 3.55 -7.71 12.76
CA HIS A 128 2.65 -7.91 11.61
C HIS A 128 2.82 -6.85 10.51
N PHE A 129 3.30 -5.65 10.86
CA PHE A 129 3.60 -4.62 9.86
C PHE A 129 4.88 -4.92 9.07
N HIS A 130 5.78 -5.77 9.61
CA HIS A 130 7.11 -6.02 9.05
C HIS A 130 7.91 -4.74 8.73
N TYR A 131 7.67 -3.67 9.49
CA TYR A 131 8.16 -2.33 9.18
C TYR A 131 9.54 -2.03 9.80
N ALA A 132 9.73 -2.36 11.08
CA ALA A 132 10.85 -1.84 11.88
C ALA A 132 12.26 -2.37 11.55
N LYS A 133 12.41 -3.46 10.78
CA LYS A 133 13.70 -4.12 10.53
C LYS A 133 14.49 -3.46 9.39
N ASN A 134 14.63 -2.12 9.41
CA ASN A 134 15.40 -1.36 8.42
C ASN A 134 16.10 -0.15 9.05
N GLU A 135 17.32 0.20 8.64
CA GLU A 135 18.08 1.35 9.19
C GLU A 135 17.40 2.71 8.93
N ARG A 136 16.62 2.83 7.85
CA ARG A 136 15.85 4.05 7.55
C ARG A 136 14.68 4.26 8.50
N GLU A 137 14.29 3.21 9.23
CA GLU A 137 13.22 3.34 10.22
C GLU A 137 13.67 4.13 11.42
N VAL A 138 12.86 5.16 11.68
CA VAL A 138 13.04 6.15 12.72
C VAL A 138 12.61 5.58 14.07
N THR A 139 13.29 6.03 15.11
CA THR A 139 13.29 5.50 16.47
C THR A 139 11.91 5.40 17.14
N LEU A 140 10.97 6.30 16.81
CA LEU A 140 9.62 6.29 17.38
C LEU A 140 8.55 6.38 16.29
N SER A 141 7.68 5.38 16.26
CA SER A 141 6.50 5.36 15.41
C SER A 141 5.25 5.52 16.27
N ALA A 142 4.41 6.48 15.88
CA ALA A 142 3.14 6.71 16.52
C ALA A 142 1.99 6.23 15.62
N TYR A 143 1.09 5.45 16.19
CA TYR A 143 -0.07 4.86 15.51
C TYR A 143 -1.36 5.18 16.28
N GLN A 144 -2.47 5.30 15.56
CA GLN A 144 -3.79 5.52 16.13
C GLN A 144 -4.67 4.29 15.95
N ASP A 145 -5.08 3.64 17.05
CA ASP A 145 -6.06 2.56 17.00
C ASP A 145 -7.41 3.09 16.45
N LYS A 146 -7.97 2.41 15.43
CA LYS A 146 -9.36 2.60 15.02
C LYS A 146 -10.31 2.01 16.06
N TRP A 147 -10.61 2.77 17.11
CA TRP A 147 -11.83 2.55 17.88
C TRP A 147 -12.82 3.69 17.66
N ASN A 148 -13.87 3.39 16.90
CA ASN A 148 -14.88 4.28 16.36
C ASN A 148 -14.30 5.40 15.49
N GLN A 149 -14.58 5.35 14.17
CA GLN A 149 -14.40 6.40 13.15
C GLN A 149 -15.08 7.75 13.51
N LEU A 150 -15.40 7.99 14.78
CA LEU A 150 -16.28 9.02 15.29
C LEU A 150 -15.62 9.97 16.28
N LYS A 151 -14.37 9.77 16.74
CA LYS A 151 -13.91 10.57 17.91
C LYS A 151 -12.56 11.26 17.83
N LEU A 152 -11.56 10.80 17.08
CA LEU A 152 -10.20 11.34 17.22
C LEU A 152 -9.40 11.31 15.91
N ILE A 153 -8.54 12.31 15.72
CA ILE A 153 -7.41 12.29 14.78
C ILE A 153 -6.14 12.63 15.55
N VAL A 154 -5.09 11.82 15.40
CA VAL A 154 -3.75 12.22 15.83
C VAL A 154 -3.21 13.23 14.84
N VAL A 155 -2.99 14.45 15.33
CA VAL A 155 -2.42 15.51 14.52
C VAL A 155 -1.00 15.74 14.99
N PHE A 156 -0.07 15.26 14.20
CA PHE A 156 1.32 15.42 14.46
C PHE A 156 1.75 16.84 14.03
N PHE A 157 1.68 17.80 14.94
CA PHE A 157 2.28 19.11 14.71
C PHE A 157 3.68 19.16 15.31
N SER A 158 4.70 19.35 14.47
CA SER A 158 5.81 20.22 14.86
C SER A 158 5.29 21.67 14.94
N GLN A 159 6.07 22.62 15.44
CA GLN A 159 5.66 24.05 15.58
C GLN A 159 5.26 24.77 14.26
N ARG A 160 5.06 24.03 13.16
CA ARG A 160 4.61 24.51 11.87
C ARG A 160 3.08 24.53 11.84
N PHE A 161 2.50 25.69 11.54
CA PHE A 161 1.08 25.79 11.16
C PHE A 161 0.87 25.06 9.83
N ILE A 162 0.59 23.75 9.88
CA ILE A 162 0.17 22.97 8.71
C ILE A 162 -1.35 23.10 8.60
N LEU A 163 -1.83 23.85 7.59
CA LEU A 163 -3.25 23.92 7.26
C LEU A 163 -3.63 22.64 6.52
N TYR A 164 -3.90 21.56 7.26
CA TYR A 164 -4.31 20.32 6.62
C TYR A 164 -5.78 20.41 6.23
N VAL A 165 -6.05 20.26 4.94
CA VAL A 165 -7.38 20.47 4.34
C VAL A 165 -8.03 19.17 3.86
N ASN A 166 -7.30 18.05 3.86
CA ASN A 166 -7.84 16.79 3.36
C ASN A 166 -9.02 16.32 4.22
N LYS A 167 -10.00 15.73 3.56
CA LYS A 167 -11.20 15.10 4.13
C LYS A 167 -11.14 13.58 4.07
N GLY A 168 -10.20 13.03 3.31
CA GLY A 168 -9.83 11.63 3.32
C GLY A 168 -8.33 11.46 3.45
N ASP A 169 -7.91 10.34 4.03
CA ASP A 169 -6.50 9.96 4.10
C ASP A 169 -6.30 8.45 4.17
N HIS A 170 -5.04 8.02 4.09
CA HIS A 170 -4.60 6.63 4.16
C HIS A 170 -3.29 6.53 4.97
N GLY A 171 -2.66 5.35 5.01
CA GLY A 171 -1.48 5.09 5.84
C GLY A 171 -1.78 4.70 7.28
N PHE A 172 -3.01 4.24 7.54
CA PHE A 172 -3.40 3.58 8.79
C PHE A 172 -3.02 2.10 8.74
N ASP A 173 -3.43 1.34 9.76
CA ASP A 173 -3.13 -0.08 9.86
C ASP A 173 -3.69 -0.83 8.65
N ASN A 174 -2.88 -1.70 8.06
CA ASN A 174 -3.25 -2.47 6.88
C ASN A 174 -4.32 -3.52 7.19
N GLU A 175 -4.60 -3.84 8.47
CA GLU A 175 -5.74 -4.65 8.90
C GLU A 175 -7.08 -3.93 8.72
N ASP A 176 -7.10 -2.60 8.72
CA ASP A 176 -8.32 -1.81 8.57
C ASP A 176 -8.99 -2.03 7.22
N MET A 177 -10.31 -2.23 7.23
CA MET A 177 -11.09 -2.43 6.00
C MET A 177 -10.98 -1.26 5.02
N ASP A 178 -10.91 -0.02 5.52
CA ASP A 178 -10.79 1.16 4.66
C ASP A 178 -9.42 1.24 3.95
N MET A 179 -8.39 0.52 4.43
CA MET A 179 -7.05 0.48 3.82
C MET A 179 -6.90 -0.64 2.79
N LYS A 180 -7.87 -1.56 2.70
CA LYS A 180 -7.82 -2.67 1.75
C LYS A 180 -7.96 -2.18 0.31
N THR A 181 -7.30 -2.88 -0.60
CA THR A 181 -7.25 -2.54 -2.03
C THR A 181 -8.11 -3.48 -2.87
N ILE A 182 -8.37 -3.06 -4.10
CA ILE A 182 -8.98 -3.94 -5.09
C ILE A 182 -7.93 -4.85 -5.73
N PHE A 183 -8.38 -6.04 -6.14
CA PHE A 183 -7.65 -6.91 -7.05
C PHE A 183 -8.63 -7.52 -8.06
N ARG A 184 -8.34 -7.34 -9.34
CA ARG A 184 -9.06 -7.95 -10.46
C ARG A 184 -8.03 -8.42 -11.48
N ALA A 185 -8.25 -9.59 -12.05
CA ALA A 185 -7.38 -10.11 -13.08
C ALA A 185 -8.19 -10.85 -14.13
N PHE A 186 -7.78 -10.72 -15.39
CA PHE A 186 -8.40 -11.40 -16.53
C PHE A 186 -7.38 -11.62 -17.64
N GLY A 187 -7.62 -12.62 -18.49
CA GLY A 187 -6.72 -13.01 -19.56
C GLY A 187 -6.76 -14.51 -19.83
N PRO A 188 -6.02 -14.99 -20.83
CA PRO A 188 -6.02 -16.39 -21.23
C PRO A 188 -5.61 -17.33 -20.08
N ASP A 189 -4.69 -16.90 -19.22
CA ASP A 189 -4.12 -17.75 -18.17
C ASP A 189 -4.89 -17.69 -16.84
N PHE A 190 -5.85 -16.79 -16.69
CA PHE A 190 -6.69 -16.69 -15.49
C PHE A 190 -7.97 -17.52 -15.62
N LYS A 191 -8.43 -18.11 -14.52
CA LYS A 191 -9.77 -18.71 -14.46
C LYS A 191 -10.83 -17.63 -14.60
N GLU A 192 -11.89 -17.96 -15.31
CA GLU A 192 -13.07 -17.11 -15.44
C GLU A 192 -14.02 -17.35 -14.25
N ASN A 193 -14.77 -16.31 -13.86
CA ASN A 193 -15.77 -16.37 -12.77
C ASN A 193 -15.23 -16.91 -11.44
N TYR A 194 -13.94 -16.70 -11.17
CA TYR A 194 -13.29 -17.13 -9.95
C TYR A 194 -13.22 -15.99 -8.92
N LEU A 195 -13.79 -16.22 -7.74
CA LEU A 195 -13.66 -15.32 -6.59
C LEU A 195 -12.56 -15.82 -5.66
N ALA A 196 -11.45 -15.09 -5.62
CA ALA A 196 -10.35 -15.39 -4.70
C ALA A 196 -10.70 -14.99 -3.25
N LYS A 197 -10.11 -15.71 -2.28
CA LYS A 197 -10.06 -15.24 -0.89
C LYS A 197 -9.16 -13.98 -0.80
N PRO A 198 -9.37 -13.10 0.19
CA PRO A 198 -8.44 -12.01 0.46
C PRO A 198 -7.01 -12.52 0.67
N PHE A 199 -6.03 -11.74 0.22
CA PHE A 199 -4.61 -12.07 0.30
C PHE A 199 -3.79 -10.77 0.29
N ASP A 200 -2.54 -10.84 0.75
CA ASP A 200 -1.67 -9.66 0.82
C ASP A 200 -1.02 -9.33 -0.53
N SER A 201 -0.83 -8.04 -0.80
CA SER A 201 -0.27 -7.53 -2.06
C SER A 201 1.12 -8.09 -2.38
N ILE A 202 1.89 -8.50 -1.36
CA ILE A 202 3.20 -9.14 -1.51
C ILE A 202 3.13 -10.44 -2.33
N HIS A 203 1.96 -11.09 -2.44
CA HIS A 203 1.77 -12.31 -3.22
C HIS A 203 1.49 -12.04 -4.72
N ILE A 204 1.37 -10.77 -5.13
CA ILE A 204 1.21 -10.40 -6.54
C ILE A 204 2.51 -10.64 -7.32
N TYR A 205 3.68 -10.32 -6.74
CA TYR A 205 4.96 -10.55 -7.40
C TYR A 205 5.21 -12.02 -7.80
N PRO A 206 5.08 -13.02 -6.90
CA PRO A 206 5.25 -14.41 -7.29
C PRO A 206 4.17 -14.87 -8.31
N LEU A 207 2.92 -14.37 -8.21
CA LEU A 207 1.88 -14.62 -9.22
C LEU A 207 2.31 -14.11 -10.60
N MET A 208 2.83 -12.90 -10.69
CA MET A 208 3.34 -12.34 -11.95
C MET A 208 4.50 -13.17 -12.50
N CYS A 209 5.41 -13.62 -11.65
CA CYS A 209 6.51 -14.49 -12.08
C CYS A 209 5.99 -15.80 -12.67
N LYS A 210 4.98 -16.40 -12.04
CA LYS A 210 4.31 -17.62 -12.54
C LYS A 210 3.65 -17.41 -13.90
N LEU A 211 2.94 -16.30 -14.10
CA LEU A 211 2.28 -15.96 -15.38
C LEU A 211 3.30 -15.68 -16.50
N LEU A 212 4.45 -15.11 -16.15
CA LEU A 212 5.53 -14.82 -17.11
C LEU A 212 6.45 -16.03 -17.36
N GLY A 213 6.28 -17.13 -16.63
CA GLY A 213 7.15 -18.30 -16.75
C GLY A 213 8.59 -18.06 -16.27
N ILE A 214 8.81 -17.13 -15.35
CA ILE A 214 10.12 -16.79 -14.80
C ILE A 214 10.26 -17.20 -13.34
N ASN A 215 11.50 -17.46 -12.91
CA ASN A 215 11.78 -17.78 -11.51
C ASN A 215 11.76 -16.49 -10.66
N PRO A 216 10.97 -16.44 -9.58
CA PRO A 216 10.96 -15.28 -8.69
C PRO A 216 12.30 -15.15 -7.96
N GLN A 217 12.75 -13.92 -7.74
CA GLN A 217 13.84 -13.62 -6.81
C GLN A 217 13.37 -13.82 -5.35
N PRO A 218 14.29 -13.89 -4.37
CA PRO A 218 13.92 -13.93 -2.95
C PRO A 218 12.96 -12.77 -2.60
N ASN A 219 11.80 -13.12 -2.06
CA ASN A 219 10.73 -12.19 -1.72
C ASN A 219 9.89 -12.77 -0.57
N ASN A 220 9.05 -11.94 0.05
CA ASN A 220 8.19 -12.37 1.16
C ASN A 220 6.82 -12.92 0.71
N GLY A 221 6.54 -12.91 -0.59
CA GLY A 221 5.31 -13.45 -1.16
C GLY A 221 5.33 -14.97 -1.29
N SER A 222 4.14 -15.57 -1.38
CA SER A 222 3.97 -17.01 -1.60
C SER A 222 2.90 -17.27 -2.65
N LEU A 223 3.21 -18.18 -3.59
CA LEU A 223 2.25 -18.62 -4.60
C LEU A 223 1.04 -19.35 -4.00
N ALA A 224 1.16 -19.94 -2.80
CA ALA A 224 0.07 -20.71 -2.20
C ALA A 224 -1.23 -19.89 -2.03
N PHE A 225 -1.13 -18.57 -1.91
CA PHE A 225 -2.28 -17.68 -1.78
C PHE A 225 -2.95 -17.34 -3.12
N THR A 226 -2.24 -17.50 -4.23
CA THR A 226 -2.67 -17.07 -5.58
C THR A 226 -2.69 -18.20 -6.61
N GLU A 227 -2.17 -19.38 -6.28
CA GLU A 227 -1.99 -20.54 -7.18
C GLU A 227 -3.29 -21.03 -7.82
N LYS A 228 -4.43 -20.79 -7.16
CA LYS A 228 -5.74 -21.21 -7.65
C LYS A 228 -6.34 -20.24 -8.67
N MET A 229 -5.78 -19.03 -8.84
CA MET A 229 -6.30 -18.00 -9.76
C MET A 229 -5.98 -18.32 -11.22
N PRO A 230 -4.74 -18.72 -11.59
CA PRO A 230 -4.47 -19.17 -12.94
C PRO A 230 -5.18 -20.48 -13.27
N LYS A 231 -5.48 -20.70 -14.54
CA LYS A 231 -5.81 -22.03 -15.08
C LYS A 231 -4.62 -22.94 -14.83
N GLU A 232 -4.89 -24.23 -14.61
CA GLU A 232 -3.80 -25.20 -14.56
C GLU A 232 -3.10 -25.19 -15.92
N VAL A 233 -1.87 -24.67 -15.92
CA VAL A 233 -0.98 -24.85 -17.05
C VAL A 233 -0.56 -26.30 -16.99
N GLU A 234 -1.06 -27.14 -17.89
CA GLU A 234 -0.31 -28.32 -18.28
C GLU A 234 1.03 -27.81 -18.78
N LEU A 235 2.05 -27.84 -17.89
CA LEU A 235 3.41 -27.70 -18.34
C LEU A 235 3.57 -28.75 -19.43
N PRO A 236 3.96 -28.38 -20.67
CA PRO A 236 4.20 -29.39 -21.69
C PRO A 236 5.14 -30.41 -21.06
N LYS A 237 4.69 -31.67 -21.00
CA LYS A 237 5.45 -32.80 -20.48
C LYS A 237 6.86 -32.63 -20.99
N GLN A 238 7.82 -32.53 -20.07
CA GLN A 238 9.22 -32.29 -20.35
C GLN A 238 9.63 -32.95 -21.68
N CYS A 239 10.18 -32.16 -22.60
CA CYS A 239 11.05 -32.69 -23.64
C CYS A 239 12.24 -33.36 -22.95
N ASN A 240 12.06 -34.59 -22.47
CA ASN A 240 13.05 -35.37 -21.74
C ASN A 240 14.20 -35.87 -22.63
N ASN A 241 14.40 -35.33 -23.84
CA ASN A 241 15.41 -35.82 -24.78
C ASN A 241 15.89 -34.79 -25.82
N LEU A 242 16.04 -33.51 -25.48
CA LEU A 242 16.74 -32.58 -26.36
C LEU A 242 17.95 -31.97 -25.65
N LYS A 243 19.14 -32.40 -26.09
CA LYS A 243 20.42 -31.77 -25.76
C LYS A 243 20.30 -30.27 -26.02
N PHE A 244 20.77 -29.48 -25.07
CA PHE A 244 20.91 -28.02 -25.14
C PHE A 244 21.53 -27.60 -26.47
N HIS A 245 20.72 -27.26 -27.47
CA HIS A 245 21.10 -26.40 -28.58
C HIS A 245 19.87 -25.56 -28.96
N SER A 246 19.97 -24.27 -28.64
CA SER A 246 19.28 -23.14 -29.27
C SER A 246 17.76 -23.26 -29.50
N CYS A 247 16.96 -22.70 -28.60
CA CYS A 247 15.66 -22.12 -28.94
C CYS A 247 15.53 -20.72 -28.30
N PHE A 248 15.65 -19.73 -29.19
CA PHE A 248 15.33 -18.31 -29.10
C PHE A 248 16.16 -17.35 -28.20
N PRO A 249 16.71 -16.27 -28.79
CA PRO A 249 17.22 -15.13 -28.04
C PRO A 249 16.05 -14.19 -27.76
N HIS A 250 15.53 -14.20 -26.53
CA HIS A 250 14.76 -13.05 -26.04
C HIS A 250 15.66 -12.27 -25.07
N PRO A 251 15.90 -10.97 -25.28
CA PRO A 251 16.70 -10.19 -24.34
C PRO A 251 16.01 -10.21 -22.98
N ALA A 252 16.79 -10.59 -21.97
CA ALA A 252 16.38 -10.74 -20.59
C ALA A 252 15.46 -9.60 -20.12
N LEU A 253 14.19 -9.91 -19.86
CA LEU A 253 13.39 -9.14 -18.92
C LEU A 253 13.93 -9.47 -17.53
N ASP A 254 14.97 -8.73 -17.13
CA ASP A 254 15.52 -8.78 -15.77
C ASP A 254 14.43 -8.38 -14.77
N CYS A 255 14.18 -9.26 -13.78
CA CYS A 255 13.24 -9.07 -12.68
C CYS A 255 13.42 -7.74 -11.91
N LYS A 256 14.59 -7.09 -12.01
CA LYS A 256 14.81 -5.74 -11.46
C LYS A 256 13.74 -4.74 -11.89
N THR A 257 13.16 -4.90 -13.07
CA THR A 257 12.16 -3.97 -13.61
C THR A 257 10.78 -4.14 -12.97
N ILE A 258 10.40 -5.36 -12.59
CA ILE A 258 9.10 -5.66 -11.95
C ILE A 258 9.15 -5.29 -10.46
N GLN A 259 10.26 -5.58 -9.78
CA GLN A 259 10.44 -5.25 -8.36
C GLN A 259 10.41 -3.73 -8.12
N ALA A 260 10.89 -2.93 -9.09
CA ALA A 260 10.83 -1.48 -9.04
C ALA A 260 9.40 -0.88 -9.19
N GLY A 261 8.41 -1.67 -9.60
CA GLY A 261 7.00 -1.26 -9.71
C GLY A 261 6.14 -1.57 -8.49
N PHE A 262 6.60 -2.48 -7.61
CA PHE A 262 5.90 -2.89 -6.38
C PHE A 262 6.65 -2.53 -5.10
N SER A 263 7.87 -1.97 -5.22
CA SER A 263 8.50 -1.27 -4.11
C SER A 263 7.80 0.08 -3.94
N VAL A 264 6.75 0.09 -3.14
CA VAL A 264 6.50 1.27 -2.29
C VAL A 264 7.79 1.44 -1.49
N ARG A 265 8.49 2.55 -1.72
CA ARG A 265 9.60 2.97 -0.87
C ARG A 265 9.05 3.86 0.23
#